data_AF-A0A815M4S7-F1
#
_entry.id   AF-A0A815M4S7-F1
#
_cell.length_a   1.000
_cell.length_b   1.000
_cell.length_c   1.000
_cell.angle_alpha   90.00
_cell.angle_beta   90.00
_cell.angle_gamma   90.00
#
_symmetry.space_group_name_H-M   'P 1'
#
loop_
_entity.id
_entity.type
_entity.pdbx_description
1 polymer ?
#
loop_
_entity_poly.entity_id
_entity_poly.type
_entity_poly.pdbx_seq_one_letter_code
_entity_poly.pdbx_strand_id
1 'polypeptide(L)'
;MASIKKDDEMCSFDVPEITPKELTENSYQLVYWKRYADIRKLYETLQRYHQAVYRPGKFPDFPPKERFLERYDPAVVEERRVATKIFLNYVLQHLYLRTHDAYLEFIQKGEKVLLPDVETAPLQPEIVSPRIENLPENIPNTSILSSPNESKNDELLLTADEEQRIEQVATNCAQILDDLTDLQFEQQEEIKKEKEEFDLIKDEVDEAAG
;
A
#
# COMPACT_ATOMS: atom_id res chain seq x y z
N MET A 1 11.68 5.75 -39.14
CA MET A 1 11.02 6.81 -38.34
C MET A 1 9.71 6.24 -37.79
N ALA A 2 9.47 6.47 -36.50
CA ALA A 2 8.28 6.11 -35.69
C ALA A 2 8.01 4.60 -35.51
N SER A 3 7.53 4.06 -34.37
CA SER A 3 7.32 4.55 -33.00
C SER A 3 7.03 3.34 -32.11
N ILE A 4 7.73 3.29 -30.98
CA ILE A 4 7.39 2.74 -29.64
C ILE A 4 6.12 1.88 -29.53
N LYS A 5 6.27 0.62 -29.09
CA LYS A 5 5.60 0.08 -27.89
C LYS A 5 6.61 -0.75 -27.10
N LYS A 6 6.88 -0.31 -25.87
CA LYS A 6 7.88 -0.86 -24.95
C LYS A 6 7.06 -1.50 -23.85
N ASP A 7 6.89 -2.80 -23.95
CA ASP A 7 6.04 -3.55 -23.05
C ASP A 7 6.57 -3.48 -21.61
N ASP A 8 5.62 -3.39 -20.70
CA ASP A 8 5.76 -3.05 -19.30
C ASP A 8 6.55 -4.10 -18.51
N GLU A 9 7.81 -3.78 -18.17
CA GLU A 9 8.56 -4.55 -17.17
C GLU A 9 8.02 -4.26 -15.77
N MET A 10 7.25 -5.22 -15.25
CA MET A 10 6.56 -5.20 -13.97
C MET A 10 7.52 -5.54 -12.82
N CYS A 11 7.65 -4.65 -11.83
CA CYS A 11 8.33 -4.97 -10.57
C CYS A 11 7.43 -5.88 -9.73
N SER A 12 7.75 -7.18 -9.72
CA SER A 12 7.22 -8.15 -8.75
C SER A 12 7.77 -7.83 -7.35
N PHE A 13 6.89 -7.79 -6.35
CA PHE A 13 7.25 -7.63 -4.95
C PHE A 13 6.96 -8.93 -4.20
N ASP A 14 8.02 -9.64 -3.78
CA ASP A 14 7.88 -10.76 -2.84
C ASP A 14 7.55 -10.20 -1.44
N VAL A 15 6.29 -10.36 -1.05
CA VAL A 15 5.80 -10.16 0.32
C VAL A 15 6.54 -11.13 1.24
N PRO A 16 7.05 -10.70 2.42
CA PRO A 16 7.73 -11.60 3.34
C PRO A 16 6.83 -12.77 3.73
N GLU A 17 7.38 -13.97 3.57
CA GLU A 17 6.83 -15.25 3.98
C GLU A 17 6.50 -15.20 5.48
N ILE A 18 5.21 -14.99 5.78
CA ILE A 18 4.69 -15.13 7.13
C ILE A 18 4.54 -16.64 7.32
N THR A 19 5.43 -17.26 8.09
CA THR A 19 5.30 -18.68 8.46
C THR A 19 3.94 -18.86 9.15
N PRO A 20 3.01 -19.68 8.62
CA PRO A 20 1.71 -19.79 9.22
C PRO A 20 1.74 -20.82 10.33
N LYS A 21 1.62 -20.36 11.57
CA LYS A 21 0.79 -21.11 12.52
C LYS A 21 -0.60 -20.50 12.39
N GLU A 22 -1.50 -21.30 11.84
CA GLU A 22 -2.94 -21.02 11.67
C GLU A 22 -3.29 -20.19 10.43
N LEU A 23 -3.04 -20.76 9.25
CA LEU A 23 -3.70 -20.31 8.03
C LEU A 23 -5.13 -20.88 8.04
N THR A 24 -6.13 -20.02 8.21
CA THR A 24 -7.54 -20.38 8.00
C THR A 24 -7.80 -20.58 6.50
N GLU A 25 -8.81 -21.40 6.17
CA GLU A 25 -9.22 -21.91 4.84
C GLU A 25 -9.51 -20.83 3.76
N ASN A 26 -9.28 -19.54 4.04
CA ASN A 26 -9.65 -18.42 3.18
C ASN A 26 -8.58 -17.30 3.15
N SER A 27 -7.28 -17.63 3.22
CA SER A 27 -6.22 -16.62 3.06
C SER A 27 -6.19 -16.09 1.63
N TYR A 28 -6.42 -14.79 1.43
CA TYR A 28 -6.28 -14.13 0.13
C TYR A 28 -4.98 -13.32 0.08
N GLN A 29 -4.30 -13.31 -1.07
CA GLN A 29 -3.16 -12.44 -1.31
C GLN A 29 -3.61 -11.17 -2.04
N LEU A 30 -3.08 -10.02 -1.63
CA LEU A 30 -3.32 -8.78 -2.36
C LEU A 30 -2.09 -8.49 -3.22
N VAL A 31 -2.30 -8.43 -4.54
CA VAL A 31 -1.22 -8.17 -5.51
C VAL A 31 -1.43 -6.79 -6.12
N TYR A 32 -0.45 -5.91 -5.93
CA TYR A 32 -0.53 -4.52 -6.38
C TYR A 32 0.47 -4.25 -7.49
N TRP A 33 -0.02 -4.01 -8.70
CA TRP A 33 0.81 -3.54 -9.81
C TRP A 33 0.90 -2.02 -9.77
N LYS A 34 2.08 -1.48 -9.42
CA LYS A 34 2.31 -0.04 -9.28
C LYS A 34 3.55 0.40 -10.04
N ARG A 35 3.50 1.58 -10.65
CA ARG A 35 4.68 2.18 -11.29
C ARG A 35 5.60 2.75 -10.22
N TYR A 36 6.91 2.73 -10.48
CA TYR A 36 7.91 3.32 -9.58
C TYR A 36 7.62 4.79 -9.27
N ALA A 37 7.10 5.54 -10.25
CA ALA A 37 6.73 6.94 -10.05
C ALA A 37 5.64 7.13 -8.98
N ASP A 38 4.67 6.20 -8.92
CA ASP A 38 3.59 6.25 -7.92
C ASP A 38 4.13 5.94 -6.52
N ILE A 39 4.98 4.90 -6.42
CA ILE A 39 5.66 4.54 -5.17
C ILE A 39 6.53 5.70 -4.69
N ARG A 40 7.26 6.36 -5.60
CA ARG A 40 8.10 7.51 -5.25
C ARG A 40 7.27 8.69 -4.76
N LYS A 41 6.12 8.97 -5.37
CA LYS A 41 5.20 10.01 -4.91
C LYS A 41 4.67 9.71 -3.50
N LEU A 42 4.31 8.46 -3.24
CA LEU A 42 3.91 8.01 -1.90
C LEU A 42 5.05 8.22 -0.90
N TYR A 43 6.27 7.77 -1.23
CA TYR A 43 7.46 7.94 -0.40
C TYR A 43 7.68 9.41 -0.02
N GLU A 44 7.70 10.32 -1.00
CA GLU A 44 7.94 11.75 -0.75
C GLU A 44 6.85 12.38 0.14
N THR A 45 5.61 11.92 0.01
CA THR A 45 4.48 12.40 0.82
C THR A 45 4.63 11.93 2.26
N LEU A 46 4.88 10.64 2.47
CA LEU A 46 5.03 10.05 3.81
C LEU A 46 6.31 10.51 4.51
N GLN A 47 7.39 10.78 3.76
CA GLN A 47 8.62 11.34 4.33
C GLN A 47 8.39 12.73 4.92
N ARG A 48 7.69 13.61 4.19
CA ARG A 48 7.32 14.94 4.70
C ARG A 48 6.42 14.84 5.93
N TYR A 49 5.46 13.93 5.90
CA TYR A 49 4.58 13.69 7.04
C TYR A 49 5.35 13.17 8.26
N HIS A 50 6.26 12.20 8.07
CA HIS A 50 7.12 11.69 9.13
C HIS A 50 7.94 12.80 9.81
N GLN A 51 8.49 13.72 9.01
CA GLN A 51 9.21 14.89 9.52
C GLN A 51 8.28 15.86 10.27
N ALA A 52 7.08 16.10 9.75
CA ALA A 52 6.11 17.01 10.34
C ALA A 52 5.58 16.54 11.71
N VAL A 53 5.46 15.23 11.92
CA VAL A 53 4.99 14.63 13.19
C VAL A 53 6.14 14.46 14.20
N TYR A 54 7.36 14.93 13.86
CA TYR A 54 8.56 14.91 14.72
C TYR A 54 8.82 13.56 15.40
N ARG A 55 8.56 12.44 14.71
CA ARG A 55 8.76 11.11 15.29
C ARG A 55 10.25 10.75 15.34
N PRO A 56 10.73 10.14 16.44
CA PRO A 56 12.09 9.67 16.54
C PRO A 56 12.33 8.51 15.55
N GLY A 57 13.44 8.56 14.83
CA GLY A 57 13.82 7.52 13.87
C GLY A 57 14.22 8.07 12.51
N LYS A 58 15.04 7.30 11.79
CA LYS A 58 15.44 7.64 10.42
C LYS A 58 14.46 7.01 9.44
N PHE A 59 13.81 7.85 8.64
CA PHE A 59 13.02 7.38 7.50
C PHE A 59 13.92 6.64 6.49
N PRO A 60 13.49 5.51 5.91
CA PRO A 60 14.34 4.73 4.99
C PRO A 60 14.77 5.55 3.78
N ASP A 61 16.01 5.36 3.35
CA ASP A 61 16.54 6.02 2.15
C ASP A 61 15.88 5.45 0.89
N PHE A 62 15.70 6.28 -0.14
CA PHE A 62 15.01 5.87 -1.36
C PHE A 62 15.69 6.42 -2.62
N PRO A 63 15.88 5.60 -3.67
CA PRO A 63 16.65 5.98 -4.84
C PRO A 63 16.08 7.22 -5.54
N PRO A 64 16.94 8.07 -6.13
CA PRO A 64 16.50 9.29 -6.79
C PRO A 64 15.63 9.00 -8.02
N LYS A 65 14.72 9.93 -8.31
CA LYS A 65 13.79 9.85 -9.44
C LYS A 65 14.49 9.92 -10.80
N GLU A 66 15.57 10.69 -10.88
CA GLU A 66 16.19 11.13 -12.13
C GLU A 66 17.41 10.28 -12.53
N ARG A 67 17.18 9.00 -12.83
CA ARG A 67 18.14 8.18 -13.61
C ARG A 67 17.59 7.92 -15.00
N PHE A 68 17.47 8.98 -15.81
CA PHE A 68 16.75 8.92 -17.08
C PHE A 68 17.39 7.99 -18.13
N LEU A 69 18.72 7.84 -18.11
CA LEU A 69 19.43 6.97 -19.07
C LEU A 69 19.41 5.49 -18.66
N GLU A 70 19.55 5.19 -17.37
CA GLU A 70 19.72 3.83 -16.83
C GLU A 70 18.43 3.27 -16.22
N ARG A 71 17.27 3.86 -16.50
CA ARG A 71 16.00 3.50 -15.83
C ARG A 71 15.55 2.04 -16.06
N TYR A 72 16.13 1.37 -17.06
CA TYR A 72 15.89 -0.04 -17.41
C TYR A 72 17.12 -0.92 -17.14
N ASP A 73 18.18 -0.37 -16.55
CA ASP A 73 19.31 -1.20 -16.13
C ASP A 73 18.82 -2.17 -15.04
N PRO A 74 19.03 -3.49 -15.19
CA PRO A 74 18.64 -4.48 -14.18
C PRO A 74 19.12 -4.13 -12.77
N ALA A 75 20.32 -3.55 -12.63
CA ALA A 75 20.83 -3.12 -11.34
C ALA A 75 19.99 -2.00 -10.71
N VAL A 76 19.53 -1.05 -11.54
CA VAL A 76 18.65 0.05 -11.10
C VAL A 76 17.25 -0.46 -10.77
N VAL A 77 16.74 -1.43 -11.53
CA VAL A 77 15.44 -2.07 -11.25
C VAL A 77 15.48 -2.80 -9.91
N GLU A 78 16.54 -3.57 -9.65
CA GLU A 78 16.70 -4.30 -8.40
C GLU A 78 16.90 -3.36 -7.19
N GLU A 79 17.71 -2.31 -7.35
CA GLU A 79 17.88 -1.25 -6.33
C GLU A 79 16.52 -0.66 -5.93
N ARG A 80 15.68 -0.33 -6.91
CA ARG A 80 14.33 0.21 -6.68
C ARG A 80 13.40 -0.79 -6.01
N ARG A 81 13.47 -2.07 -6.38
CA ARG A 81 12.67 -3.14 -5.79
C ARG A 81 13.02 -3.31 -4.31
N VAL A 82 14.32 -3.41 -4.00
CA VAL A 82 14.81 -3.54 -2.62
C VAL A 82 14.43 -2.33 -1.78
N ALA A 83 14.67 -1.11 -2.28
CA ALA A 83 14.31 0.11 -1.57
C ALA A 83 12.80 0.22 -1.31
N THR A 84 11.98 -0.15 -2.29
CA THR A 84 10.52 -0.17 -2.13
C THR A 84 10.08 -1.19 -1.08
N LYS A 85 10.68 -2.39 -1.07
CA LYS A 85 10.38 -3.40 -0.03
C LYS A 85 10.71 -2.89 1.37
N ILE A 86 11.89 -2.29 1.54
CA ILE A 86 12.31 -1.70 2.83
C ILE A 86 11.35 -0.60 3.26
N PHE A 87 11.03 0.33 2.35
CA PHE A 87 10.11 1.42 2.59
C PHE A 87 8.70 0.94 2.99
N LEU A 88 8.11 0.02 2.23
CA LEU A 88 6.76 -0.46 2.53
C LEU A 88 6.72 -1.25 3.84
N ASN A 89 7.75 -2.04 4.14
CA ASN A 89 7.86 -2.70 5.44
C ASN A 89 7.93 -1.69 6.59
N TYR A 90 8.68 -0.59 6.43
CA TYR A 90 8.73 0.49 7.40
C TYR A 90 7.34 1.10 7.62
N VAL A 91 6.61 1.41 6.55
CA VAL A 91 5.23 1.92 6.63
C VAL A 91 4.31 0.95 7.36
N LEU A 92 4.43 -0.36 7.09
CA LEU A 92 3.64 -1.38 7.76
C LEU A 92 3.96 -1.49 9.26
N GLN A 93 5.18 -1.21 9.70
CA GLN A 93 5.55 -1.22 11.11
C GLN A 93 5.02 -0.01 11.90
N HIS A 94 4.70 1.09 11.22
CA HIS A 94 4.33 2.35 11.86
C HIS A 94 2.86 2.71 11.59
N LEU A 95 2.03 2.65 12.65
CA LEU A 95 0.59 2.85 12.53
C LEU A 95 0.23 4.22 11.91
N TYR A 96 0.87 5.30 12.34
CA TYR A 96 0.60 6.66 11.85
C TYR A 96 0.85 6.83 10.34
N LEU A 97 1.77 6.05 9.75
CA LEU A 97 2.00 6.04 8.30
C LEU A 97 0.97 5.17 7.57
N ARG A 98 0.59 4.05 8.19
CA ARG A 98 -0.38 3.10 7.64
C ARG A 98 -1.80 3.65 7.61
N THR A 99 -2.15 4.53 8.55
CA THR A 99 -3.47 5.19 8.62
C THR A 99 -3.52 6.48 7.81
N HIS A 100 -2.41 6.94 7.25
CA HIS A 100 -2.38 8.16 6.46
C HIS A 100 -3.10 7.98 5.11
N ASP A 101 -3.94 8.95 4.73
CA ASP A 101 -4.79 8.88 3.53
C ASP A 101 -4.02 8.52 2.26
N ALA A 102 -2.86 9.15 2.05
CA ALA A 102 -2.00 8.83 0.90
C ALA A 102 -1.62 7.34 0.79
N TYR A 103 -1.40 6.64 1.91
CA TYR A 103 -1.12 5.20 1.91
C TYR A 103 -2.39 4.41 1.63
N LEU A 104 -3.51 4.77 2.27
CA LEU A 104 -4.81 4.13 2.06
C LEU A 104 -5.27 4.24 0.59
N GLU A 105 -5.16 5.41 -0.01
CA GLU A 105 -5.45 5.62 -1.44
C GLU A 105 -4.51 4.81 -2.34
N PHE A 106 -3.23 4.71 -1.97
CA PHE A 106 -2.26 3.94 -2.72
C PHE A 106 -2.63 2.45 -2.77
N ILE A 107 -3.05 1.87 -1.65
CA ILE A 107 -3.47 0.46 -1.56
C ILE A 107 -4.89 0.22 -2.07
N GLN A 108 -5.80 1.20 -2.03
CA GLN A 108 -7.17 1.01 -2.54
C GLN A 108 -7.21 0.85 -4.07
N LYS A 109 -6.26 1.46 -4.79
CA LYS A 109 -6.13 1.35 -6.25
C LYS A 109 -5.49 0.03 -6.71
N GLY A 110 -5.75 -1.07 -6.03
CA GLY A 110 -5.16 -2.38 -6.33
C GLY A 110 -6.17 -3.43 -6.73
N GLU A 111 -5.69 -4.41 -7.48
CA GLU A 111 -6.50 -5.56 -7.89
C GLU A 111 -6.38 -6.67 -6.82
N LYS A 112 -7.50 -7.25 -6.39
CA LYS A 112 -7.50 -8.40 -5.48
C LYS A 112 -7.34 -9.67 -6.31
N VAL A 113 -6.29 -10.46 -6.05
CA VAL A 113 -6.08 -11.75 -6.72
C VAL A 113 -6.29 -12.86 -5.70
N LEU A 114 -7.35 -13.65 -5.87
CA LEU A 114 -7.53 -14.86 -5.07
C LEU A 114 -6.45 -15.87 -5.48
N LEU A 115 -5.69 -16.38 -4.51
CA LEU A 115 -4.82 -17.52 -4.77
C LEU A 115 -5.71 -18.75 -5.00
N PRO A 116 -5.53 -19.51 -6.10
CA PRO A 116 -6.01 -20.88 -6.13
C PRO A 116 -5.22 -21.69 -5.09
N ASP A 117 -5.89 -22.63 -4.40
CA ASP A 117 -5.26 -23.55 -3.45
C ASP A 117 -3.96 -24.11 -4.03
N VAL A 118 -2.84 -23.85 -3.36
CA VAL A 118 -1.57 -24.50 -3.67
C VAL A 118 -1.63 -25.91 -3.07
N GLU A 119 -2.38 -26.80 -3.71
CA GLU A 119 -2.17 -28.23 -3.55
C GLU A 119 -1.12 -28.66 -4.58
N THR A 120 0.09 -28.91 -4.07
CA THR A 120 1.26 -29.56 -4.68
C THR A 120 1.10 -30.09 -6.12
N ALA A 121 1.77 -29.46 -7.09
CA ALA A 121 2.11 -30.09 -8.37
C ALA A 121 3.59 -29.81 -8.72
N PRO A 122 4.43 -30.85 -8.92
CA PRO A 122 5.86 -30.68 -9.17
C PRO A 122 6.15 -30.16 -10.58
N LEU A 123 7.21 -29.35 -10.66
CA LEU A 123 7.78 -28.76 -11.87
C LEU A 123 8.01 -29.80 -12.98
N GLN A 124 7.48 -29.55 -14.18
CA GLN A 124 8.08 -30.06 -15.43
C GLN A 124 8.25 -28.93 -16.45
N PRO A 125 9.38 -28.88 -17.18
CA PRO A 125 9.62 -27.86 -18.20
C PRO A 125 9.12 -28.36 -19.56
N GLU A 126 8.08 -27.75 -20.11
CA GLU A 126 7.75 -27.93 -21.53
C GLU A 126 8.15 -26.69 -22.35
N ILE A 127 9.24 -26.85 -23.09
CA ILE A 127 9.58 -26.05 -24.27
C ILE A 127 8.89 -26.76 -25.45
N VAL A 128 8.01 -26.09 -26.21
CA VAL A 128 8.04 -25.97 -27.71
C VAL A 128 7.06 -24.87 -28.19
N SER A 129 7.66 -23.87 -28.85
CA SER A 129 7.30 -22.90 -29.91
C SER A 129 5.96 -22.93 -30.72
N PRO A 130 5.66 -21.85 -31.49
CA PRO A 130 4.31 -21.36 -31.81
C PRO A 130 3.79 -21.78 -33.20
N ARG A 131 2.47 -21.65 -33.42
CA ARG A 131 1.85 -21.73 -34.76
C ARG A 131 0.75 -20.67 -34.92
N ILE A 132 0.99 -19.70 -35.80
CA ILE A 132 -0.02 -18.80 -36.37
C ILE A 132 -0.47 -19.41 -37.69
N GLU A 133 -1.78 -19.48 -37.95
CA GLU A 133 -2.33 -19.56 -39.31
C GLU A 133 -3.83 -19.15 -39.33
N ASN A 134 -4.05 -17.85 -39.61
CA ASN A 134 -5.07 -17.24 -40.50
C ASN A 134 -6.60 -17.30 -40.21
N LEU A 135 -7.24 -16.11 -40.29
CA LEU A 135 -8.68 -15.78 -40.41
C LEU A 135 -9.12 -15.82 -41.91
N PRO A 136 -10.42 -15.98 -42.26
CA PRO A 136 -11.26 -14.79 -42.53
C PRO A 136 -12.77 -14.92 -42.13
N GLU A 137 -13.31 -13.79 -41.64
CA GLU A 137 -14.62 -13.17 -41.89
C GLU A 137 -15.86 -14.01 -42.26
N ASN A 138 -16.90 -13.98 -41.41
CA ASN A 138 -18.29 -13.79 -41.87
C ASN A 138 -19.20 -13.29 -40.72
N ILE A 139 -19.70 -12.06 -40.84
CA ILE A 139 -20.79 -11.50 -40.03
C ILE A 139 -22.06 -11.59 -40.89
N PRO A 140 -23.19 -12.04 -40.31
CA PRO A 140 -24.47 -11.44 -40.64
C PRO A 140 -25.10 -10.79 -39.41
N ASN A 141 -25.30 -9.48 -39.49
CA ASN A 141 -26.31 -8.76 -38.73
C ASN A 141 -27.70 -9.28 -39.11
N THR A 142 -28.64 -9.32 -38.16
CA THR A 142 -29.86 -8.48 -38.16
C THR A 142 -30.88 -8.94 -37.12
N SER A 143 -31.34 -7.97 -36.31
CA SER A 143 -32.73 -7.77 -35.83
C SER A 143 -33.33 -8.72 -34.77
N ILE A 144 -34.21 -8.34 -33.84
CA ILE A 144 -34.78 -7.10 -33.25
C ILE A 144 -35.61 -7.58 -32.03
N LEU A 145 -35.64 -6.76 -30.96
CA LEU A 145 -36.61 -6.66 -29.84
C LEU A 145 -37.21 -7.92 -29.15
N SER A 146 -37.06 -7.95 -27.82
CA SER A 146 -38.18 -7.80 -26.86
C SER A 146 -37.63 -7.46 -25.46
N SER A 147 -37.81 -6.22 -24.98
CA SER A 147 -37.87 -5.89 -23.53
C SER A 147 -39.30 -6.15 -23.03
N PRO A 148 -39.68 -5.90 -21.75
CA PRO A 148 -38.96 -5.64 -20.50
C PRO A 148 -39.44 -6.55 -19.33
N ASN A 149 -38.73 -6.59 -18.20
CA ASN A 149 -39.44 -6.58 -16.91
C ASN A 149 -38.56 -6.09 -15.76
N GLU A 150 -39.09 -5.07 -15.09
CA GLU A 150 -38.69 -4.54 -13.80
C GLU A 150 -38.72 -5.65 -12.74
N SER A 151 -37.75 -5.66 -11.83
CA SER A 151 -38.07 -5.94 -10.42
C SER A 151 -36.94 -5.48 -9.50
N LYS A 152 -37.20 -4.33 -8.87
CA LYS A 152 -37.00 -4.03 -7.45
C LYS A 152 -35.56 -3.83 -6.96
N ASN A 153 -35.32 -2.57 -6.63
CA ASN A 153 -34.39 -2.14 -5.60
C ASN A 153 -34.74 -2.89 -4.29
N ASP A 154 -33.93 -3.88 -3.93
CA ASP A 154 -33.87 -4.35 -2.55
C ASP A 154 -32.97 -3.38 -1.78
N GLU A 155 -33.59 -2.29 -1.33
CA GLU A 155 -33.05 -1.41 -0.30
C GLU A 155 -32.86 -2.27 0.96
N LEU A 156 -31.60 -2.61 1.23
CA LEU A 156 -31.18 -3.48 2.32
C LEU A 156 -31.39 -2.73 3.64
N LEU A 157 -32.63 -2.77 4.14
CA LEU A 157 -33.01 -2.27 5.47
C LEU A 157 -32.22 -3.07 6.52
N LEU A 158 -31.19 -2.44 7.08
CA LEU A 158 -30.47 -2.97 8.24
C LEU A 158 -31.49 -3.21 9.36
N THR A 159 -31.40 -4.36 10.00
CA THR A 159 -32.28 -4.64 11.15
C THR A 159 -31.94 -3.66 12.28
N ALA A 160 -32.92 -3.27 13.09
CA ALA A 160 -32.70 -2.34 14.22
C ALA A 160 -31.57 -2.83 15.17
N ASP A 161 -31.43 -4.15 15.29
CA ASP A 161 -30.36 -4.78 16.07
C ASP A 161 -28.98 -4.59 15.43
N GLU A 162 -28.88 -4.60 14.09
CA GLU A 162 -27.64 -4.31 13.36
C GLU A 162 -27.28 -2.83 13.45
N GLU A 163 -28.25 -1.93 13.32
CA GLU A 163 -28.03 -0.49 13.50
C GLU A 163 -27.52 -0.16 14.90
N GLN A 164 -28.13 -0.73 15.95
CA GLN A 164 -27.71 -0.53 17.32
C GLN A 164 -26.30 -1.08 17.60
N ARG A 165 -25.94 -2.21 16.97
CA ARG A 165 -24.58 -2.76 17.06
C ARG A 165 -23.55 -1.87 16.37
N ILE A 166 -23.89 -1.31 15.21
CA ILE A 166 -23.04 -0.36 14.49
C ILE A 166 -22.84 0.90 15.32
N GLU A 167 -23.90 1.45 15.91
CA GLU A 167 -23.84 2.63 16.76
C GLU A 167 -23.00 2.40 18.02
N GLN A 168 -23.14 1.24 18.66
CA GLN A 168 -22.31 0.89 19.82
C GLN A 168 -20.83 0.77 19.45
N VAL A 169 -20.53 0.15 18.31
CA VAL A 169 -19.14 0.05 17.82
C VAL A 169 -18.60 1.44 17.50
N ALA A 170 -19.37 2.29 16.83
CA ALA A 170 -18.98 3.66 16.54
C ALA A 170 -18.70 4.47 17.82
N THR A 171 -19.53 4.31 18.84
CA THR A 171 -19.36 4.97 20.15
C THR A 171 -18.09 4.50 20.84
N ASN A 172 -17.84 3.17 20.86
CA ASN A 172 -16.62 2.62 21.45
C ASN A 172 -15.36 3.12 20.69
N CYS A 173 -15.43 3.21 19.36
CA CYS A 173 -14.33 3.72 18.56
C CYS A 173 -14.06 5.21 18.83
N ALA A 174 -15.10 6.03 18.99
CA ALA A 174 -14.95 7.44 19.33
C ALA A 174 -14.25 7.61 20.69
N GLN A 175 -14.68 6.86 21.71
CA GLN A 175 -14.05 6.91 23.02
C GLN A 175 -12.56 6.50 22.97
N ILE A 176 -12.24 5.43 22.25
CA ILE A 176 -10.85 4.97 22.10
C ILE A 176 -10.00 6.03 21.38
N LEU A 177 -10.56 6.73 20.38
CA LEU A 177 -9.85 7.78 19.68
C LEU A 177 -9.56 8.97 20.60
N ASP A 178 -10.53 9.39 21.40
CA ASP A 178 -10.38 10.48 22.37
C ASP A 178 -9.28 10.14 23.40
N ASP A 179 -9.35 8.94 24.00
CA ASP A 179 -8.35 8.46 24.96
C ASP A 179 -6.93 8.41 24.34
N LEU A 180 -6.81 8.02 23.07
CA LEU A 180 -5.52 8.00 22.36
C LEU A 180 -5.00 9.40 22.06
N THR A 181 -5.87 10.37 21.77
CA THR A 181 -5.46 11.77 21.58
C THR A 181 -4.96 12.40 22.87
N ASP A 182 -5.63 12.14 24.00
CA ASP A 182 -5.20 12.66 25.30
C ASP A 182 -3.82 12.12 25.69
N LEU A 183 -3.61 10.81 25.53
CA LEU A 183 -2.29 10.18 25.76
C LEU A 183 -1.22 10.72 24.81
N GLN A 184 -1.57 11.04 23.56
CA GLN A 184 -0.62 11.67 22.64
C GLN A 184 -0.28 13.10 23.05
N PHE A 185 -1.23 13.85 23.59
CA PHE A 185 -1.00 15.21 24.06
C PHE A 185 -0.07 15.24 25.29
N GLU A 186 -0.33 14.37 26.28
CA GLU A 186 0.53 14.24 27.47
C GLU A 186 1.97 13.88 27.11
N GLN A 187 2.17 12.89 26.22
CA GLN A 187 3.52 12.52 25.75
C GLN A 187 4.22 13.68 25.04
N GLN A 188 3.49 14.52 24.28
CA GLN A 188 4.08 15.68 23.62
C GLN A 188 4.51 16.76 24.63
N GLU A 189 3.75 16.97 25.72
CA GLU A 189 4.14 17.89 26.79
C GLU A 189 5.37 17.40 27.55
N GLU A 190 5.46 16.10 27.86
CA GLU A 190 6.66 15.52 28.49
C GLU A 190 7.90 15.68 27.61
N ILE A 191 7.80 15.35 26.31
CA ILE A 191 8.90 15.53 25.35
C ILE A 191 9.30 17.01 25.26
N LYS A 192 8.33 17.93 25.29
CA LYS A 192 8.61 19.36 25.25
C LYS A 192 9.36 19.81 26.51
N LYS A 193 8.96 19.31 27.67
CA LYS A 193 9.61 19.61 28.96
C LYS A 193 11.03 19.05 29.03
N GLU A 194 11.23 17.80 28.61
CA GLU A 194 12.58 17.20 28.55
C GLU A 194 13.49 17.96 27.59
N LYS A 195 12.95 18.46 26.47
CA LYS A 195 13.72 19.28 25.52
C LYS A 195 14.14 20.63 26.11
N GLU A 196 13.27 21.28 26.86
CA GLU A 196 13.58 22.55 27.54
C GLU A 196 14.65 22.35 28.64
N GLU A 197 14.57 21.24 29.39
CA GLU A 197 15.61 20.86 30.36
C GLU A 197 16.95 20.55 29.68
N PHE A 198 16.92 19.86 28.53
CA PHE A 198 18.12 19.59 27.74
C PHE A 198 18.78 20.87 27.22
N ASP A 199 18.00 21.84 26.74
CA ASP A 199 18.51 23.12 26.24
C ASP A 199 19.15 23.94 27.38
N LEU A 200 18.57 23.94 28.59
CA LEU A 200 19.15 24.57 29.79
C LEU A 200 20.51 23.96 30.16
N ILE A 201 20.62 22.63 30.17
CA ILE A 201 21.88 21.93 30.48
C ILE A 201 22.94 22.24 29.42
N LYS A 202 22.52 22.30 28.16
CA LYS A 202 23.43 22.58 27.05
C LYS A 202 24.01 23.99 27.12
N ASP A 203 23.20 24.99 27.46
CA ASP A 203 23.67 26.36 27.64
C ASP A 203 24.67 26.47 28.81
N GLU A 204 24.47 25.73 29.92
CA GLU A 204 25.42 25.68 31.05
C GLU A 204 26.76 25.03 30.66
N VAL A 205 26.74 23.98 29.83
CA VAL A 205 27.95 23.32 29.32
C VAL A 205 28.72 24.22 28.36
N ASP A 206 28.03 24.95 27.49
CA ASP A 206 28.66 25.89 26.54
C ASP A 206 29.25 27.11 27.27
N GLU A 207 28.64 27.58 28.36
CA GLU A 207 29.20 28.65 29.22
C GLU A 207 30.44 28.19 30.02
N ALA A 208 30.48 26.92 30.44
CA ALA A 208 31.65 26.36 31.14
C ALA A 208 32.86 26.08 30.22
N ALA A 209 32.65 26.08 28.90
CA ALA A 209 33.68 25.78 27.90
C ALA A 209 34.33 27.02 27.25
N GLY A 210 33.81 28.24 27.53
CA GLY A 210 34.34 29.53 27.06
C GLY A 210 35.25 30.24 28.05
#